data_AF-A0A226E7W4-F1
#
_entry.id   AF-A0A226E7W4-F1
#
_cell.length_a   1.000
_cell.length_b   1.000
_cell.length_c   1.000
_cell.angle_alpha   90.00
_cell.angle_beta   90.00
_cell.angle_gamma   90.00
#
_symmetry.space_group_name_H-M   'P 1'
#
loop_
_entity.id
_entity.type
_entity.pdbx_description
1 polymer ?
#
loop_
_entity_poly.entity_id
_entity_poly.type
_entity_poly.pdbx_seq_one_letter_code
_entity_poly.pdbx_strand_id
1 'polypeptide(L)'
;MMTMTDKIRMMLPVVSKWFNTRPVYQKAVTPLMIMHSFSPVSHSQNRTLTTKTLARGIELVTTNKHVATVPNNPLQLAVNTQLAEERPLCILLCWLMSQQKHVLKYARFYLDQGFTCLTVSLTPWQLLWPVTGSQLVAKDILTFLSLNRNYQSTIVHGFSVGGYLWGEALNMMSQNAQKYNPILNQIRGQIWDSVVDMQGIPVGMPFAIFPNNALLRNSLEKYIRYHMAKFHESATKHYNLASSSYHNSILTAPALFLCSLDDSVGSIQGIRTVADKWEAKGIEVFLKAWESSPHVSHLHHHPEEYKLEMKAFLERLQLVPYPEKFLHHVPHSQVSRV
;
A
#
# COMPACT_ATOMS: atom_id res chain seq x y z
N MET A 1 -9.80 44.93 -3.54
CA MET A 1 -10.19 43.64 -4.13
C MET A 1 -9.20 42.58 -3.66
N MET A 2 -9.64 41.55 -2.95
CA MET A 2 -8.77 40.41 -2.61
C MET A 2 -8.31 39.71 -3.89
N THR A 3 -7.01 39.43 -4.00
CA THR A 3 -6.48 38.68 -5.14
C THR A 3 -6.96 37.23 -5.09
N MET A 4 -7.02 36.54 -6.23
CA MET A 4 -7.38 35.12 -6.26
C MET A 4 -6.44 34.26 -5.38
N THR A 5 -5.19 34.70 -5.24
CA THR A 5 -4.17 34.16 -4.33
C THR A 5 -4.56 34.28 -2.86
N ASP A 6 -5.15 35.42 -2.45
CA ASP A 6 -5.60 35.63 -1.07
C ASP A 6 -6.82 34.76 -0.74
N LYS A 7 -7.72 34.57 -1.71
CA LYS A 7 -8.88 33.67 -1.56
C LYS A 7 -8.46 32.21 -1.41
N ILE A 8 -7.45 31.76 -2.16
CA ILE A 8 -6.90 30.41 -2.06
C ILE A 8 -6.18 30.20 -0.72
N ARG A 9 -5.43 31.20 -0.24
CA ARG A 9 -4.75 31.15 1.07
C ARG A 9 -5.74 31.07 2.23
N MET A 10 -6.91 31.69 2.11
CA MET A 10 -8.01 31.55 3.06
C MET A 10 -8.70 30.18 3.02
N MET A 11 -8.67 29.45 1.89
CA MET A 11 -9.24 28.10 1.81
C MET A 11 -8.29 27.02 2.34
N LEU A 12 -6.97 27.25 2.36
CA LEU A 12 -5.99 26.27 2.85
C LEU A 12 -6.27 25.74 4.28
N PRO A 13 -6.66 26.55 5.28
CA PRO A 13 -7.03 26.06 6.61
C PRO A 13 -8.35 25.27 6.63
N VAL A 14 -9.31 25.63 5.78
CA VAL A 14 -10.61 24.95 5.68
C VAL A 14 -10.45 23.59 4.99
N VAL A 15 -9.66 23.57 3.92
CA VAL A 15 -9.29 22.38 3.16
C VAL A 15 -8.38 21.47 3.99
N SER A 16 -7.41 22.02 4.74
CA SER A 16 -6.57 21.22 5.65
C SER A 16 -7.36 20.63 6.81
N LYS A 17 -8.36 21.34 7.37
CA LYS A 17 -9.34 20.75 8.31
C LYS A 17 -10.11 19.63 7.62
N TRP A 18 -10.64 19.83 6.42
CA TRP A 18 -11.34 18.79 5.67
C TRP A 18 -10.51 17.52 5.43
N PHE A 19 -9.20 17.64 5.19
CA PHE A 19 -8.30 16.51 5.01
C PHE A 19 -7.79 15.89 6.32
N ASN A 20 -7.75 16.65 7.42
CA ASN A 20 -7.26 16.18 8.73
C ASN A 20 -8.37 15.78 9.72
N THR A 21 -9.63 16.18 9.51
CA THR A 21 -10.75 15.90 10.42
C THR A 21 -11.83 15.07 9.74
N ARG A 22 -11.61 13.76 9.66
CA ARG A 22 -12.71 12.79 9.79
C ARG A 22 -12.27 11.67 10.71
N PRO A 23 -12.65 11.70 12.00
CA PRO A 23 -12.56 10.50 12.82
C PRO A 23 -13.47 9.42 12.22
N VAL A 24 -13.03 8.17 12.39
CA VAL A 24 -13.79 6.96 12.11
C VAL A 24 -15.20 7.12 12.67
N TYR A 25 -16.22 7.11 11.80
CA TYR A 25 -17.61 6.97 12.24
C TYR A 25 -17.78 5.58 12.84
N GLN A 26 -17.60 5.45 14.16
CA GLN A 26 -18.26 4.41 14.93
C GLN A 26 -19.76 4.73 14.89
N LYS A 27 -20.53 4.00 14.06
CA LYS A 27 -21.98 4.01 14.22
C LYS A 27 -22.30 3.30 15.53
N ALA A 28 -22.94 4.03 16.43
CA ALA A 28 -23.67 3.47 17.57
C ALA A 28 -24.66 2.42 17.04
N VAL A 29 -24.54 1.19 17.55
CA VAL A 29 -25.52 0.12 17.34
C VAL A 29 -26.51 0.22 18.49
N THR A 30 -27.76 0.56 18.19
CA THR A 30 -28.88 0.43 19.14
C THR A 30 -29.20 -1.05 19.38
N PRO A 31 -29.60 -1.45 20.60
CA PRO A 31 -29.77 -2.85 20.96
C PRO A 31 -31.21 -3.30 20.68
N LEU A 32 -31.44 -4.13 19.67
CA LEU A 32 -32.45 -5.21 19.68
C LEU A 32 -32.45 -5.97 18.34
N MET A 33 -31.95 -7.21 18.36
CA MET A 33 -32.70 -8.41 17.93
C MET A 33 -31.75 -9.60 18.01
N ILE A 34 -31.89 -10.33 19.12
CA ILE A 34 -31.46 -11.71 19.26
C ILE A 34 -32.53 -12.54 18.54
N MET A 35 -32.18 -13.29 17.50
CA MET A 35 -32.78 -14.60 17.23
C MET A 35 -31.79 -15.52 16.51
N HIS A 36 -31.86 -16.78 16.92
CA HIS A 36 -30.92 -17.86 16.72
C HIS A 36 -30.73 -18.31 15.27
N SER A 37 -29.50 -18.67 14.92
CA SER A 37 -29.21 -19.85 14.11
C SER A 37 -27.80 -20.33 14.45
N PHE A 38 -27.74 -21.42 15.23
CA PHE A 38 -26.51 -22.16 15.44
C PHE A 38 -26.22 -22.97 14.16
N SER A 39 -25.02 -22.81 13.61
CA SER A 39 -24.43 -23.73 12.65
C SER A 39 -22.94 -23.89 12.99
N PRO A 40 -22.34 -25.06 12.75
CA PRO A 40 -21.13 -25.46 13.42
C PRO A 40 -19.95 -24.66 12.89
N VAL A 41 -19.22 -24.03 13.83
CA VAL A 41 -17.99 -23.29 13.55
C VAL A 41 -16.91 -24.29 13.11
N SER A 42 -16.56 -24.27 11.82
CA SER A 42 -15.32 -24.87 11.35
C SER A 42 -14.15 -24.16 12.03
N HIS A 43 -13.30 -24.92 12.72
CA HIS A 43 -12.15 -24.42 13.47
C HIS A 43 -11.05 -23.87 12.54
N SER A 44 -11.25 -22.67 12.00
CA SER A 44 -10.15 -21.79 11.64
C SER A 44 -9.62 -21.24 12.95
N GLN A 45 -8.41 -21.62 13.35
CA GLN A 45 -7.74 -20.99 14.50
C GLN A 45 -7.70 -19.47 14.29
N ASN A 46 -8.59 -18.73 14.95
CA ASN A 46 -8.59 -17.28 14.98
C ASN A 46 -7.34 -16.80 15.71
N ARG A 47 -6.19 -16.78 15.02
CA ARG A 47 -4.99 -16.14 15.52
C ARG A 47 -5.30 -14.65 15.68
N THR A 48 -5.33 -14.18 16.92
CA THR A 48 -5.50 -12.76 17.21
C THR A 48 -4.36 -11.98 16.57
N LEU A 49 -4.69 -11.03 15.69
CA LEU A 49 -3.71 -10.14 15.07
C LEU A 49 -3.38 -8.99 16.01
N THR A 50 -2.10 -8.71 16.20
CA THR A 50 -1.61 -7.52 16.90
C THR A 50 -1.32 -6.45 15.86
N THR A 51 -1.88 -5.26 16.06
CA THR A 51 -1.54 -4.06 15.28
C THR A 51 -0.91 -3.02 16.20
N LYS A 52 0.27 -2.51 15.84
CA LYS A 52 0.97 -1.46 16.59
C LYS A 52 1.30 -0.29 15.67
N THR A 53 0.74 0.87 15.96
CA THR A 53 1.10 2.11 15.26
C THR A 53 2.53 2.53 15.64
N LEU A 54 3.39 2.72 14.63
CA LEU A 54 4.79 3.13 14.82
C LEU A 54 5.00 4.61 14.51
N ALA A 55 4.29 5.12 13.50
CA ALA A 55 4.27 6.52 13.12
C ALA A 55 2.92 6.84 12.45
N ARG A 56 2.68 8.12 12.13
CA ARG A 56 1.44 8.53 11.46
C ARG A 56 1.33 7.83 10.09
N GLY A 57 0.35 6.93 9.98
CA GLY A 57 0.12 6.16 8.76
C GLY A 57 1.09 4.99 8.57
N ILE A 58 1.86 4.58 9.59
CA ILE A 58 2.71 3.39 9.58
C ILE A 58 2.33 2.50 10.76
N GLU A 59 1.87 1.29 10.46
CA GLU A 59 1.48 0.30 11.47
C GLU A 59 2.21 -1.03 11.22
N LEU A 60 2.62 -1.69 12.29
CA LEU A 60 3.11 -3.06 12.26
C LEU A 60 1.96 -4.01 12.58
N VAL A 61 1.68 -4.94 11.67
CA VAL A 61 0.68 -5.99 11.83
C VAL A 61 1.41 -7.33 11.91
N THR A 62 1.13 -8.10 12.96
CA THR A 62 1.79 -9.39 13.20
C THR A 62 0.88 -10.36 13.94
N THR A 63 1.16 -11.65 13.83
CA THR A 63 0.54 -12.70 14.67
C THR A 63 1.18 -12.80 16.05
N ASN A 64 2.27 -12.08 16.31
CA ASN A 64 2.91 -12.06 17.62
C ASN A 64 2.10 -11.19 18.60
N LYS A 65 1.76 -11.75 19.77
CA LYS A 65 1.01 -11.08 20.83
C LYS A 65 1.80 -9.97 21.53
N HIS A 66 3.13 -10.00 21.49
CA HIS A 66 3.99 -9.04 22.17
C HIS A 66 4.91 -8.31 21.19
N VAL A 67 4.56 -7.06 20.88
CA VAL A 67 5.39 -6.15 20.08
C VAL A 67 5.77 -4.92 20.91
N ALA A 68 7.03 -4.90 21.36
CA ALA A 68 7.61 -3.77 22.06
C ALA A 68 8.48 -2.93 21.12
N THR A 69 8.62 -1.65 21.45
CA THR A 69 9.48 -0.69 20.74
C THR A 69 10.43 -0.09 21.75
N VAL A 70 11.61 0.34 21.30
CA VAL A 70 12.56 1.04 22.15
C VAL A 70 11.92 2.33 22.68
N PRO A 71 12.05 2.66 23.97
CA PRO A 71 11.53 3.91 24.52
C PRO A 71 12.00 5.12 23.69
N ASN A 72 11.08 6.03 23.38
CA ASN A 72 11.31 7.23 22.55
C ASN A 72 11.75 6.98 21.10
N ASN A 73 11.81 5.72 20.63
CA ASN A 73 12.08 5.38 19.24
C ASN A 73 11.05 4.35 18.73
N PRO A 74 9.83 4.80 18.37
CA PRO A 74 8.75 3.90 18.01
C PRO A 74 8.99 3.15 16.69
N LEU A 75 9.95 3.58 15.85
CA LEU A 75 10.35 2.87 14.64
C LEU A 75 11.35 1.75 14.90
N GLN A 76 11.93 1.65 16.10
CA GLN A 76 12.84 0.57 16.47
C GLN A 76 12.13 -0.45 17.36
N LEU A 77 12.03 -1.68 16.88
CA LEU A 77 11.48 -2.78 17.67
C LEU A 77 12.45 -3.16 18.78
N ALA A 78 11.92 -3.39 19.98
CA ALA A 78 12.71 -3.95 21.06
C ALA A 78 12.94 -5.44 20.74
N VAL A 79 14.19 -5.82 20.52
CA VAL A 79 14.56 -7.21 20.23
C VAL A 79 14.30 -8.02 21.50
N ASN A 80 13.26 -8.85 21.49
CA ASN A 80 13.14 -9.90 22.49
C ASN A 80 14.02 -11.05 21.98
N THR A 81 15.01 -11.48 22.77
CA THR A 81 16.02 -12.49 22.39
C THR A 81 15.44 -13.85 21.98
N GLN A 82 14.14 -14.09 22.20
CA GLN A 82 13.40 -15.27 21.74
C GLN A 82 12.73 -15.10 20.35
N LEU A 83 12.78 -13.91 19.74
CA LEU A 83 12.14 -13.56 18.45
C LEU A 83 13.13 -13.38 17.30
N ALA A 84 14.40 -13.73 17.50
CA ALA A 84 15.45 -13.69 16.48
C ALA A 84 15.30 -14.83 15.44
N GLU A 85 14.06 -15.17 15.08
CA GLU A 85 13.79 -15.96 13.88
C GLU A 85 13.83 -15.00 12.69
N GLU A 86 14.51 -15.41 11.62
CA GLU A 86 14.66 -14.69 10.35
C GLU A 86 13.32 -14.55 9.60
N ARG A 87 12.36 -13.84 10.22
CA ARG A 87 11.02 -13.71 9.67
C ARG A 87 11.05 -12.77 8.48
N PRO A 88 10.29 -13.07 7.42
CA PRO A 88 10.16 -12.14 6.30
C PRO A 88 9.25 -10.95 6.66
N LEU A 89 9.47 -9.83 5.99
CA LEU A 89 8.69 -8.60 6.11
C LEU A 89 7.92 -8.33 4.81
N CYS A 90 6.66 -7.95 4.91
CA CYS A 90 5.93 -7.34 3.80
C CYS A 90 5.72 -5.86 4.09
N ILE A 91 6.21 -4.98 3.22
CA ILE A 91 5.86 -3.57 3.22
C ILE A 91 4.62 -3.40 2.34
N LEU A 92 3.47 -3.20 2.97
CA LEU A 92 2.19 -3.04 2.30
C LEU A 92 1.89 -1.55 2.13
N LEU A 93 2.18 -1.00 0.95
CA LEU A 93 1.93 0.41 0.62
C LEU A 93 0.47 0.55 0.17
N CYS A 94 -0.38 0.99 1.08
CA CYS A 94 -1.83 1.05 0.92
C CYS A 94 -2.26 2.13 -0.09
N TRP A 95 -3.40 1.88 -0.73
CA TRP A 95 -4.07 2.88 -1.56
C TRP A 95 -4.64 4.03 -0.73
N LEU A 96 -4.93 5.16 -1.39
CA LEU A 96 -5.45 6.35 -0.73
C LEU A 96 -6.82 6.07 -0.10
N MET A 97 -7.03 6.54 1.14
CA MET A 97 -8.27 6.34 1.91
C MET A 97 -8.61 4.86 2.20
N SER A 98 -7.63 3.96 2.17
CA SER A 98 -7.83 2.54 2.51
C SER A 98 -8.42 2.36 3.91
N GLN A 99 -9.41 1.45 4.05
CA GLN A 99 -9.92 1.05 5.37
C GLN A 99 -9.12 -0.14 5.89
N GLN A 100 -8.75 -0.10 7.17
CA GLN A 100 -7.93 -1.14 7.82
C GLN A 100 -8.49 -2.56 7.60
N LYS A 101 -9.82 -2.74 7.69
CA LYS A 101 -10.48 -4.04 7.44
C LYS A 101 -10.16 -4.66 6.07
N HIS A 102 -9.96 -3.83 5.04
CA HIS A 102 -9.62 -4.28 3.69
C HIS A 102 -8.14 -4.56 3.57
N VAL A 103 -7.30 -3.67 4.10
CA VAL A 103 -5.84 -3.85 4.17
C VAL A 103 -5.48 -5.16 4.87
N LEU A 104 -6.17 -5.49 5.97
CA LEU A 104 -5.94 -6.73 6.71
C LEU A 104 -6.28 -8.01 5.91
N LYS A 105 -7.12 -7.95 4.88
CA LYS A 105 -7.35 -9.10 3.98
C LYS A 105 -6.10 -9.39 3.16
N TYR A 106 -5.42 -8.35 2.66
CA TYR A 106 -4.17 -8.48 1.92
C TYR A 106 -3.00 -8.84 2.84
N ALA A 107 -2.93 -8.24 4.04
CA ALA A 107 -1.90 -8.58 5.02
C ALA A 107 -1.93 -10.08 5.41
N ARG A 108 -3.12 -10.71 5.44
CA ARG A 108 -3.27 -12.13 5.77
C ARG A 108 -2.51 -13.07 4.83
N PHE A 109 -2.39 -12.75 3.53
CA PHE A 109 -1.58 -13.55 2.61
C PHE A 109 -0.16 -13.76 3.11
N TYR A 110 0.41 -12.74 3.74
CA TYR A 110 1.76 -12.78 4.26
C TYR A 110 1.79 -13.33 5.69
N LEU A 111 0.86 -12.91 6.55
CA LEU A 111 0.81 -13.35 7.95
C LEU A 111 0.62 -14.87 8.05
N ASP A 112 -0.17 -15.46 7.17
CA ASP A 112 -0.36 -16.92 7.12
C ASP A 112 0.92 -17.65 6.72
N GLN A 113 1.79 -16.98 5.97
CA GLN A 113 3.13 -17.45 5.56
C GLN A 113 4.23 -17.11 6.58
N GLY A 114 3.88 -16.58 7.76
CA GLY A 114 4.84 -16.27 8.83
C GLY A 114 5.52 -14.91 8.70
N PHE A 115 5.06 -14.04 7.80
CA PHE A 115 5.57 -12.69 7.69
C PHE A 115 5.13 -11.81 8.86
N THR A 116 5.82 -10.70 9.04
CA THR A 116 5.25 -9.48 9.63
C THR A 116 4.91 -8.50 8.51
N CYS A 117 3.85 -7.70 8.67
CA CYS A 117 3.45 -6.70 7.69
C CYS A 117 3.63 -5.29 8.24
N LEU A 118 4.36 -4.44 7.53
CA LEU A 118 4.42 -3.00 7.74
C LEU A 118 3.41 -2.34 6.79
N THR A 119 2.24 -1.96 7.30
CA THR A 119 1.22 -1.27 6.49
C THR A 119 1.48 0.22 6.50
N VAL A 120 1.54 0.84 5.32
CA VAL A 120 1.85 2.25 5.15
C VAL A 120 0.78 2.94 4.33
N SER A 121 0.20 4.03 4.85
CA SER A 121 -0.86 4.80 4.19
C SER A 121 -0.50 6.27 4.11
N LEU A 122 -0.83 6.91 2.98
CA LEU A 122 -0.78 8.37 2.83
C LEU A 122 -2.16 8.98 3.07
N THR A 123 -2.16 10.16 3.68
CA THR A 123 -3.32 11.06 3.62
C THR A 123 -3.27 11.88 2.32
N PRO A 124 -4.42 12.36 1.80
CA PRO A 124 -4.43 13.28 0.67
C PRO A 124 -3.57 14.51 0.89
N TRP A 125 -3.51 15.03 2.13
CA TRP A 125 -2.67 16.17 2.47
C TRP A 125 -1.17 15.87 2.36
N GLN A 126 -0.73 14.71 2.86
CA GLN A 126 0.66 14.28 2.70
C GLN A 126 1.02 14.06 1.23
N LEU A 127 0.06 13.62 0.41
CA LEU A 127 0.25 13.47 -1.02
C LEU A 127 0.36 14.83 -1.72
N LEU A 128 -0.44 15.84 -1.34
CA LEU A 128 -0.37 17.19 -1.91
C LEU A 128 0.92 17.95 -1.53
N TRP A 129 1.55 17.63 -0.40
CA TRP A 129 2.75 18.35 0.06
C TRP A 129 3.92 17.38 0.28
N PRO A 130 4.68 17.03 -0.77
CA PRO A 130 5.70 15.97 -0.70
C PRO A 130 6.74 16.19 0.40
N VAL A 131 7.35 17.38 0.46
CA VAL A 131 8.47 17.69 1.37
C VAL A 131 8.09 17.52 2.85
N THR A 132 6.90 17.97 3.23
CA THR A 132 6.39 17.89 4.62
C THR A 132 5.41 16.74 4.83
N GLY A 133 5.25 15.88 3.83
CA GLY A 133 4.23 14.85 3.74
C GLY A 133 4.81 13.51 3.33
N SER A 134 4.64 13.13 2.07
CA SER A 134 5.04 11.80 1.57
C SER A 134 6.53 11.50 1.74
N GLN A 135 7.42 12.49 1.66
CA GLN A 135 8.87 12.29 1.88
C GLN A 135 9.19 11.95 3.34
N LEU A 136 8.45 12.52 4.30
CA LEU A 136 8.61 12.13 5.70
C LEU A 136 8.19 10.67 5.92
N VAL A 137 7.09 10.24 5.28
CA VAL A 137 6.64 8.84 5.34
C VAL A 137 7.65 7.89 4.68
N ALA A 138 8.20 8.26 3.52
CA ALA A 138 9.27 7.49 2.87
C ALA A 138 10.51 7.38 3.75
N LYS A 139 10.92 8.47 4.41
CA LYS A 139 12.03 8.49 5.36
C LYS A 139 11.76 7.58 6.56
N ASP A 140 10.54 7.56 7.08
CA ASP A 140 10.17 6.70 8.20
C ASP A 140 10.20 5.21 7.81
N ILE A 141 9.78 4.86 6.59
CA ILE A 141 9.97 3.49 6.04
C ILE A 141 11.45 3.12 6.03
N LEU A 142 12.32 3.95 5.44
CA LEU A 142 13.76 3.66 5.35
C LEU A 142 14.43 3.61 6.74
N THR A 143 13.95 4.43 7.67
CA THR A 143 14.43 4.44 9.07
C THR A 143 14.04 3.14 9.77
N PHE A 144 12.78 2.69 9.63
CA PHE A 144 12.33 1.40 10.15
C PHE A 144 13.18 0.25 9.60
N LEU A 145 13.38 0.17 8.29
CA LEU A 145 14.17 -0.89 7.66
C LEU A 145 15.64 -0.85 8.12
N SER A 146 16.21 0.34 8.31
CA SER A 146 17.60 0.50 8.78
C SER A 146 17.79 0.04 10.23
N LEU A 147 16.79 0.26 11.10
CA LEU A 147 16.84 -0.03 12.53
C LEU A 147 16.44 -1.47 12.88
N ASN A 148 15.70 -2.15 11.99
CA ASN A 148 15.16 -3.49 12.23
C ASN A 148 15.74 -4.52 11.24
N ARG A 149 17.08 -4.62 11.19
CA ARG A 149 17.81 -5.48 10.23
C ARG A 149 17.62 -6.98 10.40
N ASN A 150 16.84 -7.40 11.40
CA ASN A 150 16.50 -8.81 11.62
C ASN A 150 15.61 -9.38 10.51
N TYR A 151 14.94 -8.51 9.73
CA TYR A 151 14.17 -8.90 8.56
C TYR A 151 15.10 -9.12 7.35
N GLN A 152 15.56 -10.36 7.16
CA GLN A 152 16.50 -10.68 6.08
C GLN A 152 15.84 -10.85 4.70
N SER A 153 14.52 -11.03 4.66
CA SER A 153 13.74 -11.15 3.42
C SER A 153 12.56 -10.19 3.44
N THR A 154 12.53 -9.24 2.50
CA THR A 154 11.47 -8.24 2.40
C THR A 154 10.74 -8.34 1.07
N ILE A 155 9.41 -8.22 1.08
CA ILE A 155 8.56 -7.99 -0.09
C ILE A 155 7.98 -6.59 -0.01
N VAL A 156 7.95 -5.90 -1.14
CA VAL A 156 7.19 -4.65 -1.30
C VAL A 156 5.90 -4.99 -2.03
N HIS A 157 4.76 -4.67 -1.46
CA HIS A 157 3.46 -4.79 -2.13
C HIS A 157 2.78 -3.43 -2.11
N GLY A 158 2.76 -2.74 -3.25
CA GLY A 158 2.16 -1.43 -3.38
C GLY A 158 0.88 -1.42 -4.20
N PHE A 159 -0.12 -0.71 -3.67
CA PHE A 159 -1.40 -0.48 -4.32
C PHE A 159 -1.50 0.96 -4.80
N SER A 160 -2.03 1.20 -6.01
CA SER A 160 -2.38 2.56 -6.46
C SER A 160 -1.20 3.54 -6.26
N VAL A 161 -1.40 4.59 -5.45
CA VAL A 161 -0.38 5.59 -5.06
C VAL A 161 0.88 5.02 -4.39
N GLY A 162 0.91 3.72 -4.06
CA GLY A 162 2.08 3.02 -3.53
C GLY A 162 3.29 3.10 -4.45
N GLY A 163 3.10 3.11 -5.78
CA GLY A 163 4.19 3.29 -6.74
C GLY A 163 4.89 4.65 -6.58
N TYR A 164 4.10 5.72 -6.39
CA TYR A 164 4.63 7.05 -6.07
C TYR A 164 5.39 7.08 -4.74
N LEU A 165 4.81 6.54 -3.66
CA LEU A 165 5.46 6.54 -2.35
C LEU A 165 6.78 5.75 -2.37
N TRP A 166 6.80 4.62 -3.07
CA TRP A 166 8.03 3.87 -3.24
C TRP A 166 9.04 4.59 -4.13
N GLY A 167 8.59 5.32 -5.15
CA GLY A 167 9.43 6.22 -5.94
C GLY A 167 10.15 7.28 -5.09
N GLU A 168 9.49 7.86 -4.09
CA GLU A 168 10.13 8.76 -3.11
C GLU A 168 11.22 8.03 -2.31
N ALA A 169 10.94 6.80 -1.85
CA ALA A 169 11.93 5.99 -1.14
C ALA A 169 13.13 5.61 -2.04
N LEU A 170 12.89 5.20 -3.29
CA LEU A 170 13.92 4.90 -4.29
C LEU A 170 14.81 6.11 -4.59
N ASN A 171 14.21 7.30 -4.71
CA ASN A 171 14.96 8.55 -4.88
C ASN A 171 15.86 8.85 -3.67
N MET A 172 15.37 8.63 -2.45
CA MET A 172 16.21 8.80 -1.25
C MET A 172 17.34 7.75 -1.19
N MET A 173 17.06 6.51 -1.61
CA MET A 173 18.05 5.45 -1.63
C MET A 173 19.16 5.68 -2.66
N SER A 174 18.81 6.18 -3.85
CA SER A 174 19.77 6.47 -4.92
C SER A 174 20.76 7.57 -4.54
N GLN A 175 20.34 8.54 -3.73
CA GLN A 175 21.19 9.63 -3.25
C GLN A 175 22.23 9.18 -2.20
N ASN A 176 22.05 8.01 -1.58
CA ASN A 176 22.99 7.48 -0.60
C ASN A 176 23.07 5.96 -0.65
N ALA A 177 23.63 5.45 -1.76
CA ALA A 177 23.73 4.01 -2.01
C ALA A 177 24.44 3.25 -0.88
N GLN A 178 25.55 3.79 -0.35
CA GLN A 178 26.28 3.13 0.75
C GLN A 178 25.41 2.88 1.98
N LYS A 179 24.56 3.84 2.35
CA LYS A 179 23.66 3.71 3.49
C LYS A 179 22.54 2.69 3.24
N TYR A 180 22.01 2.63 2.02
CA TYR A 180 20.75 1.93 1.74
C TYR A 180 20.90 0.65 0.91
N ASN A 181 22.09 0.32 0.41
CA ASN A 181 22.38 -0.96 -0.25
C ASN A 181 21.95 -2.19 0.58
N PRO A 182 22.11 -2.23 1.92
CA PRO A 182 21.58 -3.34 2.72
C PRO A 182 20.05 -3.49 2.59
N ILE A 183 19.31 -2.39 2.48
CA ILE A 183 17.85 -2.40 2.27
C ILE A 183 17.51 -2.92 0.87
N LEU A 184 18.25 -2.51 -0.16
CA LEU A 184 18.03 -3.01 -1.52
C LEU A 184 18.28 -4.52 -1.60
N ASN A 185 19.35 -5.00 -0.97
CA ASN A 185 19.77 -6.41 -1.01
C ASN A 185 18.81 -7.36 -0.27
N GLN A 186 18.10 -6.89 0.76
CA GLN A 186 17.12 -7.71 1.50
C GLN A 186 15.77 -7.81 0.79
N ILE A 187 15.48 -6.94 -0.20
CA ILE A 187 14.21 -6.99 -0.93
C ILE A 187 14.27 -8.11 -1.97
N ARG A 188 13.40 -9.11 -1.78
CA ARG A 188 13.37 -10.34 -2.58
C ARG A 188 12.36 -10.28 -3.73
N GLY A 189 11.40 -9.36 -3.67
CA GLY A 189 10.38 -9.21 -4.70
C GLY A 189 9.47 -8.01 -4.50
N GLN A 190 8.76 -7.67 -5.56
CA GLN A 190 7.88 -6.50 -5.66
C GLN A 190 6.52 -6.93 -6.21
N ILE A 191 5.43 -6.41 -5.67
CA ILE A 191 4.07 -6.63 -6.17
C ILE A 191 3.39 -5.26 -6.32
N TRP A 192 2.82 -5.02 -7.49
CA TRP A 192 2.21 -3.75 -7.87
C TRP A 192 0.77 -3.98 -8.31
N ASP A 193 -0.18 -3.63 -7.46
CA ASP A 193 -1.61 -3.88 -7.64
C ASP A 193 -2.33 -2.58 -8.00
N SER A 194 -2.90 -2.52 -9.20
CA SER A 194 -3.50 -1.31 -9.77
C SER A 194 -2.60 -0.09 -9.61
N VAL A 195 -1.28 -0.24 -9.80
CA VAL A 195 -0.31 0.81 -9.45
C VAL A 195 -0.52 2.07 -10.30
N VAL A 196 -0.35 3.22 -9.66
CA VAL A 196 -0.52 4.54 -10.28
C VAL A 196 0.74 5.35 -10.00
N ASP A 197 1.29 5.97 -11.05
CA ASP A 197 2.37 6.94 -10.91
C ASP A 197 1.82 8.38 -10.78
N MET A 198 2.70 9.38 -10.90
CA MET A 198 2.32 10.80 -10.79
C MET A 198 1.09 11.16 -11.64
N GLN A 199 0.99 10.62 -12.85
CA GLN A 199 0.02 11.06 -13.85
C GLN A 199 -1.41 10.73 -13.47
N GLY A 200 -1.61 9.65 -12.71
CA GLY A 200 -2.93 9.26 -12.24
C GLY A 200 -3.35 9.95 -10.93
N ILE A 201 -2.48 10.70 -10.24
CA ILE A 201 -2.86 11.40 -8.99
C ILE A 201 -4.07 12.34 -9.18
N PRO A 202 -4.12 13.21 -10.21
CA PRO A 202 -5.27 14.10 -10.43
C PRO A 202 -6.60 13.39 -10.68
N VAL A 203 -6.56 12.12 -11.11
CA VAL A 203 -7.76 11.31 -11.37
C VAL A 203 -8.06 10.41 -10.17
N GLY A 204 -7.09 9.64 -9.70
CA GLY A 204 -7.25 8.67 -8.61
C GLY A 204 -7.59 9.30 -7.27
N MET A 205 -6.99 10.44 -6.91
CA MET A 205 -7.30 11.08 -5.63
C MET A 205 -8.77 11.53 -5.54
N PRO A 206 -9.35 12.26 -6.52
CA PRO A 206 -10.76 12.59 -6.50
C PRO A 206 -11.68 11.37 -6.40
N PHE A 207 -11.40 10.30 -7.15
CA PHE A 207 -12.19 9.06 -7.08
C PHE A 207 -12.13 8.43 -5.69
N ALA A 208 -10.97 8.41 -5.05
CA ALA A 208 -10.82 7.87 -3.70
C ALA A 208 -11.58 8.68 -2.63
N ILE A 209 -11.65 10.01 -2.78
CA ILE A 209 -12.26 10.91 -1.79
C ILE A 209 -13.77 11.07 -1.99
N PHE A 210 -14.22 11.08 -3.25
CA PHE A 210 -15.62 11.32 -3.62
C PHE A 210 -16.16 10.27 -4.59
N PRO A 211 -16.15 8.97 -4.23
CA PRO A 211 -16.49 7.88 -5.15
C PRO A 211 -17.86 8.05 -5.83
N ASN A 212 -18.85 8.56 -5.08
CA ASN A 212 -20.24 8.68 -5.52
C ASN A 212 -20.68 10.12 -5.85
N ASN A 213 -19.76 11.09 -5.95
CA ASN A 213 -20.12 12.49 -6.22
C ASN A 213 -19.29 13.08 -7.37
N ALA A 214 -19.85 13.05 -8.58
CA ALA A 214 -19.16 13.52 -9.80
C ALA A 214 -18.81 15.02 -9.77
N LEU A 215 -19.68 15.86 -9.18
CA LEU A 215 -19.43 17.31 -9.10
C LEU A 215 -18.21 17.61 -8.22
N LEU A 216 -18.14 16.99 -7.04
CA LEU A 216 -16.99 17.15 -6.14
C LEU A 216 -15.72 16.50 -6.70
N ARG A 217 -15.83 15.37 -7.42
CA ARG A 217 -14.70 14.78 -8.15
C ARG A 217 -14.12 15.76 -9.16
N ASN A 218 -14.96 16.31 -10.04
CA ASN A 218 -14.54 17.26 -11.07
C ASN A 218 -13.95 18.54 -10.46
N SER A 219 -14.51 19.03 -9.36
CA SER A 219 -13.99 20.20 -8.65
C SER A 219 -12.61 19.91 -8.04
N LEU A 220 -12.44 18.76 -7.39
CA LEU A 220 -11.18 18.38 -6.76
C LEU A 220 -10.09 18.07 -7.80
N GLU A 221 -10.43 17.40 -8.91
CA GLU A 221 -9.51 17.18 -10.03
C GLU A 221 -8.95 18.51 -10.56
N LYS A 222 -9.82 19.48 -10.84
CA LYS A 222 -9.41 20.83 -11.28
C LYS A 222 -8.48 21.50 -10.28
N TYR A 223 -8.77 21.37 -8.99
CA TYR A 223 -7.91 21.89 -7.94
C TYR A 223 -6.54 21.21 -7.91
N ILE A 224 -6.47 19.87 -8.01
CA ILE A 224 -5.20 19.13 -7.99
C ILE A 224 -4.36 19.52 -9.21
N ARG A 225 -4.97 19.60 -10.40
CA ARG A 225 -4.27 20.05 -11.62
C ARG A 225 -3.73 21.47 -11.46
N TYR A 226 -4.53 22.39 -10.92
CA TYR A 226 -4.07 23.75 -10.59
C TYR A 226 -2.91 23.73 -9.59
N HIS A 227 -3.03 22.95 -8.53
CA HIS A 227 -2.00 22.80 -7.50
C HIS A 227 -0.68 22.33 -8.12
N MET A 228 -0.71 21.26 -8.92
CA MET A 228 0.48 20.74 -9.60
C MET A 228 1.06 21.73 -10.62
N ALA A 229 0.22 22.51 -11.33
CA ALA A 229 0.73 23.53 -12.23
C ALA A 229 1.39 24.70 -11.47
N LYS A 230 0.82 25.12 -10.33
CA LYS A 230 1.26 26.34 -9.62
C LYS A 230 2.41 26.09 -8.65
N PHE A 231 2.44 24.94 -7.98
CA PHE A 231 3.39 24.62 -6.91
C PHE A 231 4.53 23.72 -7.41
N HIS A 232 5.11 24.04 -8.57
CA HIS A 232 6.17 23.22 -9.16
C HIS A 232 7.35 22.99 -8.20
N GLU A 233 7.86 24.07 -7.62
CA GLU A 233 9.01 24.03 -6.72
C GLU A 233 8.74 23.38 -5.36
N SER A 234 7.49 23.35 -4.92
CA SER A 234 7.13 22.81 -3.60
C SER A 234 6.56 21.40 -3.68
N ALA A 235 6.04 20.97 -4.84
CA ALA A 235 5.37 19.69 -5.01
C ALA A 235 5.72 18.99 -6.33
N THR A 236 5.47 19.61 -7.48
CA THR A 236 5.47 18.88 -8.76
C THR A 236 6.80 18.30 -9.17
N LYS A 237 7.89 19.01 -8.91
CA LYS A 237 9.24 18.47 -9.15
C LYS A 237 9.49 17.19 -8.37
N HIS A 238 8.91 17.06 -7.16
CA HIS A 238 9.06 15.87 -6.34
C HIS A 238 8.24 14.70 -6.90
N TYR A 239 7.01 14.96 -7.38
CA TYR A 239 6.25 13.93 -8.11
C TYR A 239 7.00 13.42 -9.35
N ASN A 240 7.61 14.34 -10.12
CA ASN A 240 8.39 13.98 -11.30
C ASN A 240 9.61 13.13 -10.93
N LEU A 241 10.35 13.52 -9.87
CA LEU A 241 11.51 12.77 -9.40
C LEU A 241 11.13 11.38 -8.87
N ALA A 242 10.05 11.28 -8.08
CA ALA A 242 9.54 10.00 -7.60
C ALA A 242 9.09 9.10 -8.74
N SER A 243 8.35 9.65 -9.72
CA SER A 243 7.93 8.93 -10.92
C SER A 243 9.13 8.44 -11.73
N SER A 244 10.12 9.32 -11.94
CA SER A 244 11.36 8.95 -12.65
C SER A 244 12.13 7.85 -11.91
N SER A 245 12.20 7.91 -10.58
CA SER A 245 12.88 6.93 -9.74
C SER A 245 12.17 5.57 -9.72
N TYR A 246 10.83 5.56 -9.78
CA TYR A 246 10.05 4.34 -9.93
C TYR A 246 10.25 3.71 -11.32
N HIS A 247 10.09 4.48 -12.39
CA HIS A 247 10.32 4.01 -13.77
C HIS A 247 11.78 3.56 -13.98
N ASN A 248 12.72 4.21 -13.30
CA ASN A 248 14.15 3.89 -13.32
C ASN A 248 14.63 3.25 -12.03
N SER A 249 13.85 2.30 -11.52
CA SER A 249 14.13 1.59 -10.27
C SER A 249 15.59 1.11 -10.20
N ILE A 250 16.26 1.46 -9.09
CA ILE A 250 17.56 0.89 -8.69
C ILE A 250 17.41 -0.48 -8.02
N LEU A 251 16.17 -0.85 -7.66
CA LEU A 251 15.84 -2.16 -7.13
C LEU A 251 15.61 -3.13 -8.30
N THR A 252 16.32 -4.25 -8.29
CA THR A 252 16.33 -5.27 -9.36
C THR A 252 15.60 -6.55 -8.99
N ALA A 253 14.93 -6.59 -7.84
CA ALA A 253 14.16 -7.76 -7.41
C ALA A 253 12.98 -8.04 -8.36
N PRO A 254 12.61 -9.32 -8.58
CA PRO A 254 11.50 -9.70 -9.44
C PRO A 254 10.19 -8.96 -9.09
N ALA A 255 9.37 -8.68 -10.10
CA ALA A 255 8.15 -7.89 -9.94
C ALA A 255 6.91 -8.60 -10.51
N LEU A 256 5.80 -8.55 -9.78
CA LEU A 256 4.47 -8.96 -10.25
C LEU A 256 3.57 -7.72 -10.36
N PHE A 257 2.98 -7.50 -11.53
CA PHE A 257 1.96 -6.50 -11.77
C PHE A 257 0.58 -7.16 -11.84
N LEU A 258 -0.37 -6.64 -11.07
CA LEU A 258 -1.77 -7.05 -11.03
C LEU A 258 -2.63 -5.86 -11.47
N CYS A 259 -3.42 -6.02 -12.52
CA CYS A 259 -4.16 -4.90 -13.12
C CYS A 259 -5.45 -5.34 -13.84
N SER A 260 -6.29 -4.37 -14.20
CA SER A 260 -7.46 -4.59 -15.05
C SER A 260 -7.34 -3.83 -16.36
N LEU A 261 -7.86 -4.39 -17.46
CA LEU A 261 -7.87 -3.74 -18.76
C LEU A 261 -8.77 -2.49 -18.78
N ASP A 262 -9.80 -2.47 -17.94
CA ASP A 262 -10.80 -1.39 -17.81
C ASP A 262 -10.56 -0.44 -16.62
N ASP A 263 -9.41 -0.52 -15.94
CA ASP A 263 -9.10 0.37 -14.82
C ASP A 263 -8.87 1.82 -15.29
N SER A 264 -9.85 2.68 -15.02
CA SER A 264 -9.81 4.10 -15.39
C SER A 264 -8.81 4.95 -14.60
N VAL A 265 -8.22 4.40 -13.54
CA VAL A 265 -7.25 5.08 -12.67
C VAL A 265 -5.84 4.54 -12.89
N GLY A 266 -5.66 3.21 -12.83
CA GLY A 266 -4.41 2.50 -13.07
C GLY A 266 -4.34 1.95 -14.50
N SER A 267 -4.04 2.80 -15.48
CA SER A 267 -4.09 2.38 -16.89
C SER A 267 -3.11 1.24 -17.20
N ILE A 268 -3.58 0.21 -17.90
CA ILE A 268 -2.74 -0.90 -18.39
C ILE A 268 -1.55 -0.42 -19.22
N GLN A 269 -1.72 0.63 -20.03
CA GLN A 269 -0.65 1.18 -20.86
C GLN A 269 0.50 1.75 -20.00
N GLY A 270 0.17 2.49 -18.95
CA GLY A 270 1.16 3.02 -18.00
C GLY A 270 1.90 1.90 -17.27
N ILE A 271 1.17 0.87 -16.82
CA ILE A 271 1.75 -0.31 -16.16
C ILE A 271 2.69 -1.07 -17.10
N ARG A 272 2.26 -1.37 -18.34
CA ARG A 272 3.10 -2.02 -19.35
C ARG A 272 4.35 -1.21 -19.66
N THR A 273 4.24 0.12 -19.76
CA THR A 273 5.41 0.99 -19.99
C THR A 273 6.48 0.83 -18.91
N VAL A 274 6.09 0.63 -17.64
CA VAL A 274 7.04 0.38 -16.55
C VAL A 274 7.57 -1.06 -16.61
N ALA A 275 6.68 -2.04 -16.81
CA ALA A 275 7.04 -3.45 -16.94
C ALA A 275 8.09 -3.67 -18.04
N ASP A 276 7.83 -3.18 -19.26
CA ASP A 276 8.72 -3.31 -20.41
C ASP A 276 10.10 -2.66 -20.15
N LYS A 277 10.11 -1.50 -19.47
CA LYS A 277 11.36 -0.82 -19.07
C LYS A 277 12.16 -1.63 -18.05
N TRP A 278 11.48 -2.32 -17.14
CA TRP A 278 12.11 -3.13 -16.12
C TRP A 278 12.66 -4.44 -16.71
N GLU A 279 11.89 -5.10 -17.59
CA GLU A 279 12.35 -6.26 -18.36
C GLU A 279 13.57 -5.93 -19.22
N ALA A 280 13.56 -4.78 -19.91
CA ALA A 280 14.70 -4.32 -20.71
C ALA A 280 15.97 -4.06 -19.86
N LYS A 281 15.82 -3.89 -18.53
CA LYS A 281 16.94 -3.77 -17.56
C LYS A 281 17.33 -5.10 -16.92
N GLY A 282 16.71 -6.21 -17.35
CA GLY A 282 16.96 -7.55 -16.81
C GLY A 282 16.24 -7.85 -15.51
N ILE A 283 15.27 -7.04 -15.09
CA ILE A 283 14.39 -7.37 -13.97
C ILE A 283 13.38 -8.40 -14.46
N GLU A 284 13.22 -9.49 -13.72
CA GLU A 284 12.18 -10.47 -14.02
C GLU A 284 10.79 -9.88 -13.70
N VAL A 285 9.91 -9.81 -14.70
CA VAL A 285 8.57 -9.22 -14.56
C VAL A 285 7.49 -10.23 -14.92
N PHE A 286 6.41 -10.21 -14.14
CA PHE A 286 5.18 -10.94 -14.36
C PHE A 286 4.02 -9.94 -14.43
N LEU A 287 3.06 -10.18 -15.30
CA LEU A 287 1.90 -9.31 -15.45
C LEU A 287 0.62 -10.14 -15.60
N LYS A 288 -0.31 -9.96 -14.65
CA LYS A 288 -1.69 -10.43 -14.75
C LYS A 288 -2.60 -9.23 -15.03
N ALA A 289 -3.33 -9.31 -16.13
CA ALA A 289 -4.40 -8.38 -16.47
C ALA A 289 -5.73 -9.12 -16.54
N TRP A 290 -6.70 -8.71 -15.72
CA TRP A 290 -8.09 -9.18 -15.84
C TRP A 290 -8.85 -8.34 -16.86
N GLU A 291 -9.84 -8.93 -17.53
CA GLU A 291 -10.73 -8.21 -18.46
C GLU A 291 -11.43 -7.04 -17.79
N SER A 292 -11.98 -7.27 -16.59
CA SER A 292 -12.69 -6.24 -15.84
C SER A 292 -12.59 -6.46 -14.34
N SER A 293 -12.26 -5.39 -13.62
CA SER A 293 -12.37 -5.28 -12.17
C SER A 293 -12.08 -3.84 -11.75
N PRO A 294 -12.85 -3.27 -10.81
CA PRO A 294 -12.59 -1.93 -10.30
C PRO A 294 -11.18 -1.78 -9.71
N HIS A 295 -10.65 -0.56 -9.79
CA HIS A 295 -9.37 -0.17 -9.21
C HIS A 295 -9.18 -0.73 -7.77
N VAL A 296 -8.06 -1.42 -7.53
CA VAL A 296 -7.67 -2.01 -6.23
C VAL A 296 -8.66 -3.05 -5.68
N SER A 297 -9.53 -3.58 -6.54
CA SER A 297 -10.60 -4.52 -6.16
C SER A 297 -10.45 -5.89 -6.80
N HIS A 298 -9.28 -6.22 -7.37
CA HIS A 298 -9.01 -7.48 -8.06
C HIS A 298 -9.24 -8.70 -7.17
N LEU A 299 -8.73 -8.70 -5.94
CA LEU A 299 -8.98 -9.79 -4.97
C LEU A 299 -10.47 -10.00 -4.69
N HIS A 300 -11.27 -8.94 -4.70
CA HIS A 300 -12.69 -9.06 -4.43
C HIS A 300 -13.44 -9.69 -5.61
N HIS A 301 -13.05 -9.35 -6.84
CA HIS A 301 -13.75 -9.76 -8.06
C HIS A 301 -13.25 -11.11 -8.58
N HIS A 302 -11.95 -11.37 -8.45
CA HIS A 302 -11.26 -12.55 -8.97
C HIS A 302 -10.47 -13.27 -7.85
N PRO A 303 -11.11 -13.66 -6.75
CA PRO A 303 -10.41 -14.11 -5.54
C PRO A 303 -9.51 -15.32 -5.76
N GLU A 304 -9.96 -16.30 -6.54
CA GLU A 304 -9.21 -17.53 -6.76
C GLU A 304 -8.00 -17.31 -7.67
N GLU A 305 -8.19 -16.63 -8.81
CA GLU A 305 -7.07 -16.26 -9.69
C GLU A 305 -6.07 -15.36 -8.98
N TYR A 306 -6.53 -14.35 -8.23
CA TYR A 306 -5.66 -13.46 -7.47
C TYR A 306 -4.79 -14.24 -6.47
N LYS A 307 -5.39 -15.17 -5.70
CA LYS A 307 -4.66 -16.03 -4.76
C LYS A 307 -3.64 -16.91 -5.47
N LEU A 308 -3.97 -17.45 -6.64
CA LEU A 308 -3.08 -18.30 -7.42
C LEU A 308 -1.86 -17.51 -7.93
N GLU A 309 -2.05 -16.30 -8.46
CA GLU A 309 -0.93 -15.44 -8.90
C GLU A 309 -0.03 -15.06 -7.72
N MET A 310 -0.64 -14.66 -6.59
CA MET A 310 0.11 -14.34 -5.36
C MET A 310 0.91 -15.54 -4.85
N LYS A 311 0.29 -16.73 -4.81
CA LYS A 311 0.93 -17.97 -4.39
C LYS A 311 2.10 -18.31 -5.31
N ALA A 312 1.86 -18.35 -6.63
CA ALA A 312 2.87 -18.72 -7.63
C ALA A 312 4.09 -17.79 -7.56
N PHE A 313 3.85 -16.48 -7.45
CA PHE A 313 4.95 -15.51 -7.33
C PHE A 313 5.74 -15.68 -6.03
N LEU A 314 5.07 -15.82 -4.88
CA LEU A 314 5.77 -16.00 -3.61
C LEU A 314 6.49 -17.37 -3.52
N GLU A 315 5.94 -18.43 -4.13
CA GLU A 315 6.60 -19.75 -4.24
C GLU A 315 7.89 -19.65 -5.05
N ARG A 316 7.86 -18.93 -6.17
CA ARG A 316 9.05 -18.66 -6.98
C ARG A 316 10.15 -17.97 -6.18
N LEU A 317 9.77 -17.08 -5.27
CA LEU A 317 10.69 -16.39 -4.37
C LEU A 317 11.13 -17.24 -3.17
N GLN A 318 10.61 -18.46 -3.03
CA GLN A 318 10.83 -19.37 -1.89
C GLN A 318 10.36 -18.77 -0.56
N LEU A 319 9.26 -18.01 -0.60
CA LEU A 319 8.69 -17.31 0.56
C LEU A 319 7.30 -17.83 0.97
N VAL A 320 6.99 -19.08 0.61
CA VAL A 320 5.72 -19.75 0.95
C VAL A 320 6.02 -21.01 1.75
N PRO A 321 6.34 -20.89 3.05
CA PRO A 321 6.59 -22.05 3.91
C PRO A 321 5.31 -22.84 4.24
N TYR A 322 4.12 -22.26 4.04
CA TYR A 322 2.82 -22.87 4.37
C TYR A 322 1.84 -22.77 3.16
N PRO A 323 2.16 -23.43 2.02
CA PRO A 323 1.41 -23.29 0.77
C PRO A 323 -0.07 -23.65 0.87
N GLU A 324 -0.43 -24.56 1.77
CA GLU A 324 -1.82 -24.99 2.02
C GLU A 324 -2.72 -23.82 2.45
N LYS A 325 -2.18 -22.81 3.15
CA LYS A 325 -2.99 -21.69 3.67
C LYS A 325 -3.49 -20.72 2.61
N PHE A 326 -2.91 -20.72 1.41
CA PHE A 326 -3.43 -19.96 0.28
C PHE A 326 -4.78 -20.50 -0.22
N LEU A 327 -4.99 -21.82 -0.11
CA LEU A 327 -6.15 -22.52 -0.69
C LEU A 327 -7.28 -22.78 0.32
N HIS A 328 -7.03 -22.63 1.63
CA HIS A 328 -8.06 -22.84 2.67
C HIS A 328 -9.00 -21.63 2.92
N HIS A 329 -8.87 -20.55 2.14
CA HIS A 329 -9.77 -19.38 2.21
C HIS A 329 -10.94 -19.46 1.21
N VAL A 330 -11.30 -20.65 0.74
CA VAL A 330 -12.52 -20.89 -0.06
C VAL A 330 -13.71 -20.90 0.91
N PRO A 331 -14.72 -20.03 0.76
CA PRO A 331 -16.00 -20.28 1.39
C PRO A 331 -16.54 -21.57 0.77
N HIS A 332 -16.72 -22.62 1.57
CA HIS A 332 -17.52 -23.77 1.17
C HIS A 332 -18.97 -23.30 0.99
N SER A 333 -19.26 -22.71 -0.16
CA SER A 333 -20.60 -22.54 -0.69
C SER A 333 -20.50 -22.62 -2.21
N GLN A 334 -20.95 -23.76 -2.73
CA GLN A 334 -21.10 -24.15 -4.15
C GLN A 334 -20.15 -25.27 -4.60
N VAL A 335 -20.28 -26.43 -3.93
CA VAL A 335 -20.31 -27.70 -4.68
C VAL A 335 -21.73 -28.22 -4.53
N SER A 336 -22.63 -27.68 -5.36
CA SER A 336 -23.90 -28.35 -5.63
C SER A 336 -23.59 -29.40 -6.68
N ARG A 337 -23.63 -30.67 -6.26
CA ARG A 337 -23.78 -31.80 -7.17
C ARG A 337 -25.05 -31.57 -8.00
N VAL A 338 -24.91 -31.56 -9.32
CA VAL A 338 -25.74 -32.37 -10.23
C VAL A 338 -24.79 -32.98 -11.25
#